data_AF-A0A0S8KR78-F1
#
_entry.id   AF-A0A0S8KR78-F1
#
_cell.length_a   1.000
_cell.length_b   1.000
_cell.length_c   1.000
_cell.angle_alpha   90.00
_cell.angle_beta   90.00
_cell.angle_gamma   90.00
#
_symmetry.space_group_name_H-M   'P 1'
#
loop_
_entity.id
_entity.type
_entity.pdbx_description
1 polymer ?
#
loop_
_entity_poly.entity_id
_entity_poly.type
_entity_poly.pdbx_seq_one_letter_code
_entity_poly.pdbx_strand_id
1 'polypeptide(L)' 'MENLVNIFVKSIFIDNMIFAYFLGMCSYLAVSKTVKTSTGLGLAVIFVLGFTVPIDYLLENYVLKPGALT' A
#
# COMPACT_ATOMS: atom_id res chain seq x y z
N MET A 1 -7.44 -26.22 -4.54
CA MET A 1 -7.14 -25.28 -3.44
C MET A 1 -5.82 -24.52 -3.66
N GLU A 2 -4.77 -25.13 -4.22
CA GLU A 2 -3.48 -24.46 -4.50
C GLU A 2 -3.57 -23.29 -5.50
N ASN A 3 -4.54 -23.30 -6.42
CA ASN A 3 -4.67 -22.26 -7.44
C ASN A 3 -5.39 -20.97 -6.97
N LEU A 4 -6.20 -21.02 -5.90
CA LEU A 4 -6.98 -19.84 -5.48
C LEU A 4 -6.09 -18.77 -4.83
N VAL A 5 -5.13 -19.19 -4.01
CA VAL A 5 -4.18 -18.28 -3.37
C VAL A 5 -3.26 -17.64 -4.42
N ASN A 6 -2.80 -18.43 -5.39
CA ASN A 6 -1.95 -17.93 -6.48
C ASN A 6 -2.70 -16.92 -7.36
N ILE A 7 -3.96 -17.20 -7.72
CA ILE A 7 -4.80 -16.26 -8.47
C ILE A 7 -5.05 -14.97 -7.65
N PHE A 8 -5.31 -15.09 -6.35
CA PHE A 8 -5.54 -13.93 -5.47
C PHE A 8 -4.31 -13.02 -5.38
N VAL A 9 -3.12 -13.60 -5.14
CA VAL A 9 -1.87 -12.83 -5.07
C VAL A 9 -1.54 -12.21 -6.43
N LYS A 10 -1.72 -12.97 -7.51
CA LYS A 10 -1.44 -12.48 -8.86
C LYS A 10 -2.38 -11.35 -9.28
N SER A 11 -3.68 -11.46 -8.99
CA SER A 11 -4.63 -10.38 -9.29
C SER A 11 -4.42 -9.10 -8.48
N ILE A 12 -4.00 -9.19 -7.21
CA ILE A 12 -3.87 -8.00 -6.35
C ILE A 12 -2.53 -7.29 -6.53
N PHE A 13 -1.42 -8.03 -6.68
CA PHE A 13 -0.08 -7.44 -6.65
C PHE A 13 0.59 -7.37 -8.02
N ILE A 14 0.28 -8.29 -8.94
CA ILE A 14 0.97 -8.41 -10.24
C ILE A 14 0.13 -7.77 -11.34
N ASP A 15 -1.15 -8.12 -11.42
CA ASP A 15 -2.04 -7.66 -12.49
C ASP A 15 -2.78 -6.34 -12.11
N ASN A 16 -2.63 -5.85 -10.88
CA ASN A 16 -3.23 -4.59 -10.44
C ASN A 16 -2.32 -3.39 -10.79
N MET A 17 -2.67 -2.72 -11.89
CA MET A 17 -1.94 -1.54 -12.34
C MET A 17 -1.88 -0.40 -11.31
N ILE A 18 -2.86 -0.27 -10.40
CA ILE A 18 -2.85 0.80 -9.40
C ILE A 18 -1.66 0.64 -8.44
N PHE A 19 -1.41 -0.58 -7.95
CA PHE A 19 -0.32 -0.82 -7.01
C PHE A 19 1.05 -0.84 -7.68
N ALA A 20 1.13 -1.37 -8.92
CA ALA A 20 2.39 -1.47 -9.64
C ALA A 20 2.82 -0.16 -10.33
N TYR A 21 1.86 0.63 -10.82
CA TYR A 21 2.14 1.83 -11.63
C TYR A 21 1.74 3.15 -11.00
N PHE A 22 0.91 3.21 -9.96
CA PHE A 22 0.51 4.50 -9.38
C PHE A 22 1.00 4.70 -7.96
N LEU A 23 1.07 3.64 -7.15
CA LEU A 23 1.57 3.74 -5.78
C LEU A 23 3.10 3.85 -5.77
N GLY A 24 3.62 5.05 -5.56
CA GLY A 24 5.06 5.27 -5.37
C GLY A 24 5.90 5.39 -6.64
N MET A 25 5.33 5.80 -7.79
CA MET A 25 6.11 6.01 -9.03
C MET A 25 7.37 6.85 -8.82
N CYS A 26 7.25 7.97 -8.10
CA CYS A 26 8.35 8.90 -7.88
C CYS A 26 9.50 8.24 -7.10
N SER A 27 9.20 7.43 -6.09
CA SER A 27 10.21 6.72 -5.31
C SER A 27 10.71 5.45 -6.00
N TYR A 28 9.87 4.77 -6.76
CA TYR A 28 10.22 3.62 -7.60
C TYR A 28 11.22 4.01 -8.71
N LEU A 29 10.94 5.08 -9.46
CA LEU A 29 11.83 5.57 -10.51
C LEU A 29 13.19 6.02 -9.95
N ALA A 30 13.21 6.59 -8.74
CA ALA A 30 14.45 7.05 -8.11
C ALA A 30 15.31 5.90 -7.56
N VAL A 31 14.71 4.82 -7.04
CA VAL A 31 15.40 3.80 -6.23
C VAL A 31 15.49 2.42 -6.92
N SER A 32 14.90 2.25 -8.11
CA SER A 32 14.88 0.98 -8.87
C SER A 32 16.26 0.43 -9.30
N LYS A 33 17.33 1.22 -9.30
CA LYS A 33 18.65 0.80 -9.79
C LYS A 33 19.41 -0.15 -8.88
N THR A 34 19.13 -0.18 -7.57
CA THR A 34 19.87 -1.03 -6.63
C THR A 34 18.94 -1.75 -5.66
N VAL A 35 19.04 -3.07 -5.61
CA VAL A 35 18.17 -3.91 -4.76
C VAL A 35 18.29 -3.48 -3.30
N LYS A 36 19.52 -3.24 -2.82
CA LYS A 36 19.81 -2.88 -1.42
C LYS A 36 19.04 -1.64 -0.94
N THR A 37 18.91 -0.61 -1.77
CA THR A 37 18.19 0.63 -1.40
C THR A 37 16.68 0.45 -1.57
N SER A 38 16.23 -0.26 -2.61
CA SER A 38 14.81 -0.55 -2.83
C SER A 38 14.18 -1.35 -1.69
N THR A 39 14.91 -2.32 -1.11
CA THR A 39 14.44 -3.09 0.04
C THR A 39 14.30 -2.23 1.29
N GLY A 40 15.24 -1.32 1.54
CA GLY A 40 15.17 -0.40 2.68
C GLY A 40 14.00 0.58 2.57
N LEU A 41 13.77 1.13 1.37
CA LEU A 41 12.62 1.99 1.09
C LEU A 41 11.30 1.22 1.25
N GLY A 42 11.21 -0.01 0.72
CA GLY A 42 10.02 -0.85 0.84
C GLY A 42 9.64 -1.13 2.29
N LEU A 43 10.61 -1.45 3.14
CA LEU A 43 10.39 -1.66 4.57
C LEU A 43 9.90 -0.38 5.28
N ALA A 44 10.48 0.78 4.97
CA ALA A 44 10.04 2.04 5.53
C ALA A 44 8.59 2.37 5.14
N VAL A 45 8.21 2.13 3.88
CA VAL A 45 6.84 2.38 3.39
C VAL A 45 5.83 1.43 4.04
N ILE A 46 6.15 0.13 4.15
CA ILE A 46 5.28 -0.85 4.82
C ILE A 46 5.05 -0.45 6.29
N PHE A 47 6.11 -0.02 6.98
CA PHE A 47 6.00 0.44 8.36
C PHE A 47 5.05 1.64 8.49
N VAL A 48 5.25 2.68 7.68
CA VAL A 48 4.39 3.89 7.73
C VAL A 48 2.94 3.53 7.39
N LEU A 49 2.70 2.80 6.30
CA LEU A 49 1.36 2.37 5.89
C LEU A 49 0.66 1.52 6.95
N GLY A 50 1.42 0.69 7.68
CA GLY A 50 0.89 -0.13 8.77
C GLY A 50 0.24 0.69 9.90
N PHE A 51 0.70 1.92 10.14
CA PHE A 51 0.11 2.81 11.14
C PHE A 51 -0.86 3.82 10.54
N THR A 52 -0.58 4.38 9.36
CA THR A 52 -1.43 5.43 8.80
C THR A 52 -2.80 4.90 8.39
N VAL A 53 -2.89 3.68 7.81
CA VAL A 53 -4.17 3.10 7.38
C VAL A 53 -5.16 2.91 8.54
N PRO A 54 -4.81 2.28 9.68
CA PRO A 54 -5.75 2.17 10.80
C PRO A 54 -6.08 3.52 11.42
N ILE A 55 -5.11 4.44 11.53
CA ILE A 55 -5.34 5.78 12.06
C ILE A 55 -6.32 6.57 11.17
N ASP A 56 -6.13 6.54 9.85
CA ASP A 56 -7.02 7.21 8.89
C ASP A 56 -8.41 6.59 8.93
N TYR A 57 -8.53 5.27 9.07
CA TYR A 57 -9.84 4.62 9.26
C TYR A 57 -10.53 5.07 10.54
N LEU A 58 -9.80 5.20 11.65
CA LEU A 58 -10.32 5.76 12.90
C LEU A 58 -10.77 7.21 12.69
N LEU A 59 -9.94 8.06 12.09
CA LEU A 59 -10.30 9.45 11.82
C LEU A 59 -11.50 9.59 10.89
N GLU A 60 -11.60 8.76 9.86
CA GLU A 60 -12.72 8.77 8.93
C GLU A 60 -14.03 8.39 9.62
N ASN A 61 -14.02 7.36 10.47
CA ASN A 61 -15.26 6.90 11.13
C ASN A 61 -15.67 7.77 12.31
N TYR A 62 -14.71 8.36 13.05
CA TYR A 62 -15.00 9.12 14.27
C TYR A 62 -14.98 10.64 14.09
N VAL A 63 -14.45 11.16 12.97
CA VAL A 63 -14.31 12.62 12.75
C VAL A 63 -14.88 13.04 11.40
N LEU A 64 -14.53 12.37 10.31
CA LEU A 64 -14.85 12.85 8.96
C LEU A 64 -16.19 12.38 8.40
N LYS A 65 -16.72 11.24 8.84
CA LYS A 65 -18.00 10.72 8.34
C LYS A 65 -19.16 11.67 8.67
N PRO A 66 -20.11 11.87 7.74
CA PRO A 66 -21.28 12.69 7.99
C PRO A 66 -22.08 12.12 9.18
N GLY A 67 -22.19 12.92 10.25
CA GLY A 67 -22.82 12.54 11.52
C GLY A 67 -21.86 12.15 12.66
N ALA A 68 -20.53 12.14 12.43
CA ALA A 68 -19.54 11.82 13.46
C ALA A 68 -19.21 13.00 14.41
N LEU A 69 -19.58 14.23 14.04
CA LEU A 69 -19.29 15.48 14.74
C LEU A 69 -20.58 16.23 15.15
N THR A 70 -21.65 15.49 15.48
CA THR A 70 -22.88 16.01 16.10
C THR A 70 -23.05 15.44 17.48
#